data_AF-A0A524EB92-F1
#
_entry.id   AF-A0A524EB92-F1
#
_cell.length_a   1.000
_cell.length_b   1.000
_cell.length_c   1.000
_cell.angle_alpha   90.00
_cell.angle_beta   90.00
_cell.angle_gamma   90.00
#
_symmetry.space_group_name_H-M   'P 1'
#
loop_
_entity.id
_entity.type
_entity.pdbx_description
1 polymer ?
#
loop_
_entity_poly.entity_id
_entity_poly.type
_entity_poly.pdbx_seq_one_letter_code
_entity_poly.pdbx_strand_id
1 'polypeptide(L)' 'MNDDEGFSSLQSVLKWAEQTGKRLRFYGRTMIILAEALVAGVGEEIVALKHRETGEAEEFLILSQIAKVQTLQEMYHL' A
#
# COMPACT_ATOMS: atom_id res chain seq x y z
N MET A 1 -9.92 12.23 13.74
CA MET A 1 -10.06 10.83 14.19
C MET A 1 -8.66 10.30 14.34
N ASN A 2 -8.35 9.52 15.38
CA ASN A 2 -7.07 8.83 15.43
C ASN A 2 -7.10 7.81 14.28
N ASP A 3 -6.26 8.00 13.27
CA ASP A 3 -6.28 7.21 12.03
C ASP A 3 -6.03 5.70 12.27
N ASP A 4 -5.58 5.32 13.47
CA ASP A 4 -5.22 3.95 13.85
C ASP A 4 -6.39 3.13 14.46
N GLU A 5 -7.51 3.77 14.85
CA GLU A 5 -8.70 3.07 15.36
C GLU A 5 -9.46 2.39 14.22
N GLY A 6 -8.92 1.30 13.67
CA GLY A 6 -9.59 0.52 12.62
C GLY A 6 -8.74 -0.48 11.86
N PHE A 7 -7.41 -0.45 12.01
CA PHE A 7 -6.51 -1.36 11.31
C PHE A 7 -6.42 -2.74 11.98
N SER A 8 -7.41 -3.58 11.71
CA SER A 8 -7.49 -4.96 12.22
C SER A 8 -6.85 -6.00 11.29
N SER A 9 -6.54 -5.63 10.04
CA SER A 9 -5.96 -6.52 9.04
C SER A 9 -5.13 -5.75 8.00
N LEU A 10 -4.22 -6.45 7.30
CA LEU A 10 -3.51 -5.87 6.16
C LEU A 10 -4.49 -5.35 5.09
N GLN A 11 -5.56 -6.08 4.79
CA GLN A 11 -6.59 -5.64 3.85
C GLN A 11 -7.25 -4.33 4.28
N SER A 12 -7.52 -4.13 5.57
CA SER A 12 -8.07 -2.85 6.07
C SER A 12 -7.10 -1.68 5.85
N VAL A 13 -5.80 -1.90 6.04
CA VAL A 13 -4.75 -0.88 5.78
C VAL A 13 -4.65 -0.57 4.29
N LEU A 14 -4.71 -1.59 3.42
CA LEU A 14 -4.61 -1.39 1.97
C LEU A 14 -5.85 -0.67 1.40
N LYS A 15 -7.05 -1.00 1.87
CA LYS A 15 -8.28 -0.30 1.49
C LYS A 15 -8.26 1.17 1.94
N TRP A 16 -7.73 1.43 3.13
CA TRP A 16 -7.51 2.81 3.57
C TRP A 16 -6.52 3.54 2.66
N ALA A 17 -5.40 2.91 2.28
CA ALA A 17 -4.42 3.54 1.39
C ALA A 17 -4.96 3.79 -0.03
N GLU A 18 -5.81 2.88 -0.54
CA GLU A 18 -6.53 3.04 -1.80
C GLU A 18 -7.45 4.28 -1.76
N GLN A 19 -8.24 4.42 -0.70
CA GLN A 19 -9.18 5.53 -0.53
C GLN A 19 -8.50 6.87 -0.27
N THR A 20 -7.36 6.86 0.41
CA THR A 20 -6.66 8.09 0.81
C THR A 20 -5.55 8.50 -0.15
N GLY A 21 -5.23 7.67 -1.15
CA GLY A 21 -4.13 7.91 -2.07
C GLY A 21 -2.76 7.90 -1.38
N LYS A 22 -2.63 7.26 -0.21
CA LYS A 22 -1.35 7.23 0.51
C LYS A 22 -0.39 6.29 -0.19
N ARG A 23 0.81 6.80 -0.51
CA ARG A 23 1.88 5.98 -1.06
C ARG A 23 2.45 5.07 0.02
N LEU A 24 2.56 3.80 -0.30
CA LEU A 24 3.08 2.78 0.59
C LEU A 24 4.38 2.19 0.04
N ARG A 25 5.27 1.83 0.95
CA ARG A 25 6.38 0.91 0.73
C ARG A 25 6.00 -0.46 1.27
N PHE A 26 6.14 -1.48 0.43
CA PHE A 26 5.80 -2.87 0.74
C PHE A 26 7.06 -3.66 1.00
N TYR A 27 7.05 -4.49 2.04
CA TYR A 27 8.19 -5.32 2.41
C TYR A 27 7.82 -6.80 2.45
N GLY A 28 8.75 -7.63 1.98
CA GLY A 28 8.69 -9.09 2.10
C GLY A 28 9.18 -9.58 3.46
N ARG A 29 9.09 -10.89 3.70
CA ARG A 29 9.49 -11.52 4.98
C ARG A 29 10.95 -11.28 5.36
N THR A 30 11.83 -11.17 4.37
CA THR A 30 13.26 -10.88 4.57
C THR A 30 13.56 -9.38 4.66
N MET A 31 12.53 -8.54 4.86
CA MET A 31 12.60 -7.08 4.87
C MET A 31 13.16 -6.45 3.58
N ILE A 32 13.15 -7.21 2.48
CA ILE A 32 13.37 -6.67 1.14
C ILE A 32 12.18 -5.80 0.73
N ILE A 33 12.45 -4.70 0.03
CA ILE A 33 11.39 -3.88 -0.57
C ILE A 33 10.82 -4.66 -1.76
N LEU A 34 9.50 -4.86 -1.75
CA LEU A 34 8.76 -5.49 -2.86
C LEU A 34 8.29 -4.43 -3.87
N ALA A 35 7.80 -3.28 -3.38
CA ALA A 35 7.35 -2.17 -4.22
C ALA A 35 7.24 -0.86 -3.41
N GLU A 36 7.21 0.26 -4.11
CA GLU A 36 6.82 1.59 -3.60
C GLU A 36 5.80 2.22 -4.53
N ALA A 37 4.53 2.22 -4.14
CA ALA A 37 3.44 2.58 -5.05
C ALA A 37 2.18 3.07 -4.32
N LEU A 38 1.24 3.60 -5.08
CA LEU A 38 -0.14 3.81 -4.66
C LEU A 38 -0.94 2.52 -4.83
N VAL A 39 -1.90 2.27 -3.94
CA VAL A 39 -2.85 1.16 -4.10
C VAL A 39 -3.91 1.57 -5.11
N ALA A 40 -4.04 0.80 -6.19
CA ALA A 40 -5.07 0.98 -7.21
C ALA A 40 -6.32 0.13 -6.96
N GLY A 41 -6.18 -0.98 -6.22
CA GLY A 41 -7.28 -1.86 -5.85
C GLY A 41 -6.84 -3.01 -4.95
N VAL A 42 -7.73 -3.48 -4.07
CA VAL A 42 -7.49 -4.58 -3.13
C VAL A 42 -8.41 -5.75 -3.44
N GLY A 43 -7.84 -6.84 -3.97
CA GLY A 43 -8.53 -8.11 -4.18
C GLY A 43 -8.40 -9.06 -2.97
N GLU A 44 -8.87 -10.30 -3.15
CA GLU A 44 -8.77 -11.33 -2.11
C GLU A 44 -7.34 -11.82 -1.90
N GLU A 45 -6.59 -12.05 -2.98
CA GLU A 45 -5.21 -12.59 -2.94
C GLU A 45 -4.16 -11.62 -3.46
N ILE A 46 -4.55 -10.64 -4.26
CA ILE A 46 -3.66 -9.69 -4.91
C ILE A 46 -4.01 -8.24 -4.54
N VAL A 47 -3.00 -7.39 -4.52
CA VAL A 47 -3.15 -5.94 -4.50
C VAL A 47 -2.60 -5.37 -5.80
N ALA A 48 -3.41 -4.55 -6.46
CA ALA A 48 -3.05 -3.85 -7.67
C ALA A 48 -2.40 -2.51 -7.30
N LEU A 49 -1.31 -2.16 -7.95
CA LEU A 49 -0.48 -1.00 -7.66
C LEU A 49 -0.36 -0.09 -8.88
N LYS A 50 -0.29 1.22 -8.64
CA LYS A 50 -0.03 2.24 -9.66
C LYS A 50 1.01 3.25 -9.17
N HIS A 51 1.82 3.76 -10.10
CA HIS A 51 2.86 4.73 -9.76
C HIS A 51 2.41 6.18 -9.88
N ARG A 52 1.35 6.44 -10.63
CA ARG A 52 0.77 7.76 -10.84
C ARG A 52 -0.68 7.78 -10.35
N GLU A 53 -1.14 8.92 -9.86
CA GLU A 53 -2.50 9.06 -9.32
C GLU A 53 -3.58 8.76 -10.38
N THR A 54 -3.35 9.23 -11.61
CA THR A 54 -4.25 9.06 -12.76
C THR A 54 -3.91 7.86 -13.65
N GLY A 55 -3.06 6.94 -13.18
CA GLY A 55 -2.67 5.74 -13.90
C GLY A 55 -3.59 4.53 -13.67
N GLU A 56 -3.53 3.57 -14.59
CA GLU A 56 -4.06 2.22 -14.39
C GLU A 56 -3.15 1.41 -13.46
N ALA A 57 -3.61 0.23 -13.04
CA ALA A 57 -2.76 -0.72 -12.34
C ALA A 57 -1.68 -1.27 -13.30
N GLU A 58 -0.42 -1.15 -12.89
CA GLU A 58 0.74 -1.58 -13.70
C GLU A 58 1.50 -2.73 -13.03
N GLU A 59 1.33 -2.90 -11.71
CA GLU A 59 1.99 -3.91 -10.90
C GLU A 59 1.01 -4.61 -9.95
N PHE A 60 1.33 -5.84 -9.57
CA PHE A 60 0.50 -6.66 -8.69
C PHE A 60 1.38 -7.38 -7.66
N LEU A 61 0.97 -7.34 -6.39
CA LEU A 61 1.61 -8.09 -5.32
C LEU A 61 0.65 -9.13 -4.75
N ILE A 62 1.19 -10.31 -4.40
CA ILE A 62 0.46 -11.33 -3.65
C ILE A 62 0.42 -10.91 -2.18
N LEU A 63 -0.78 -10.82 -1.60
CA LEU A 63 -1.01 -10.40 -0.20
C LEU A 63 -0.19 -11.23 0.80
N SER A 64 -0.07 -12.54 0.59
CA SER A 64 0.66 -13.45 1.48
C SER A 64 2.19 -13.24 1.49
N GLN A 65 2.73 -12.49 0.52
CA GLN A 65 4.14 -12.13 0.44
C GLN A 65 4.46 -10.83 1.19
N ILE A 66 3.45 -10.03 1.54
CA ILE A 66 3.63 -8.77 2.26
C ILE A 66 3.74 -9.07 3.76
N ALA A 67 4.91 -8.80 4.33
CA ALA A 67 5.16 -8.92 5.77
C ALA A 67 4.97 -7.59 6.51
N LYS A 68 5.18 -6.46 5.82
CA LYS A 68 5.07 -5.12 6.39
C LYS A 68 4.72 -4.11 5.31
N VAL A 69 3.95 -3.10 5.69
CA VAL A 69 3.73 -1.88 4.91
C VAL A 69 4.18 -0.66 5.70
N GLN A 70 4.63 0.37 5.01
CA GLN A 70 5.02 1.65 5.61
C GLN A 70 4.47 2.78 4.74
N THR A 71 3.82 3.75 5.35
CA THR A 71 3.46 4.99 4.66
C THR A 71 4.72 5.77 4.31
N LEU A 72 4.83 6.18 3.06
CA LEU A 72 5.84 7.16 2.67
C LEU A 72 5.23 8.53 2.94
N GLN A 73 5.81 9.27 3.89
CA GLN A 73 5.51 10.69 4.00
C GLN A 73 5.95 11.34 2.69
N GLU A 74 5.08 12.15 2.09
CA GLU A 74 5.52 13.08 1.06
C GLU A 74 6.70 13.85 1.65
N MET A 75 7.84 13.83 0.97
CA MET A 75 8.91 14.76 1.28
C MET A 75 8.32 16.16 1.08
N TYR A 76 7.83 16.77 2.16
CA TYR A 76 7.72 18.21 2.27
C TYR A 76 9.16 18.72 2.18
N HIS A 77 9.63 18.95 0.95
CA HIS A 77 10.74 19.86 0.74
C HIS A 77 10.25 21.24 1.21
N LEU A 78 10.84 21.68 2.33
CA LEU A 78 10.89 23.07 2.79
C LEU A 78 11.25 24.02 1.64
#